data_AF-A0A970M7Y3-F1
#
_entry.id   AF-A0A970M7Y3-F1
#
_cell.length_a   1.000
_cell.length_b   1.000
_cell.length_c   1.000
_cell.angle_alpha   90.00
_cell.angle_beta   90.00
_cell.angle_gamma   90.00
#
_symmetry.space_group_name_H-M   'P 1'
#
loop_
_entity.id
_entity.type
_entity.pdbx_description
1 polymer ?
#
loop_
_entity_poly.entity_id
_entity_poly.type
_entity_poly.pdbx_seq_one_letter_code
_entity_poly.pdbx_strand_id
1 'polypeptide(L)'
;MKVSSARTGFTIIELMIVIVIIALALGGVALGLGTSTRSQLRSSAWTLASASRYAFARAVSRGTTVRLVIDLDNGTLQLQETTARLVLNRQDETGEGTQRQDLDVELDADGNLVDASLSGRLGRIGSSITTGFSSSTSTASSSDDLLTQILGAAAVQGFTDPYFQMLDGATTAPGATVFYMGPTFELIEESQGKERRLKGNTRVQRVFSPHAPQPIEDGMAFVYFFPGGTTEHTFIQVNDGNEDEPMVYTLEVHPLTGKVRIHREEIEPPHDYEEEEAEAF
;
A
#
# COMPACT_ATOMS: atom_id res chain seq x y z
N MET A 1 -12.15 77.80 19.50
CA MET A 1 -12.37 76.86 18.38
C MET A 1 -13.68 76.13 18.62
N LYS A 2 -14.64 76.25 17.70
CA LYS A 2 -15.98 75.65 17.83
C LYS A 2 -15.99 74.36 17.01
N VAL A 3 -15.94 73.21 17.67
CA VAL A 3 -16.02 71.90 17.01
C VAL A 3 -17.49 71.61 16.78
N SER A 4 -17.95 71.70 15.53
CA SER A 4 -19.29 71.30 15.14
C SER A 4 -19.31 69.78 14.94
N SER A 5 -19.77 69.03 15.96
CA SER A 5 -20.14 67.63 15.78
C SER A 5 -21.44 67.56 15.00
N ALA A 6 -21.35 67.29 13.70
CA ALA A 6 -22.49 66.82 12.93
C ALA A 6 -22.86 65.44 13.46
N ARG A 7 -23.95 65.35 14.22
CA ARG A 7 -24.54 64.07 14.60
C ARG A 7 -25.32 63.56 13.41
N THR A 8 -24.71 62.70 12.61
CA THR A 8 -25.40 61.93 11.58
C THR A 8 -26.17 60.80 12.26
N GLY A 9 -27.49 60.87 12.24
CA GLY A 9 -28.35 59.78 12.71
C GLY A 9 -28.50 58.74 11.59
N PHE A 10 -28.17 57.49 11.87
CA PHE A 10 -28.46 56.38 10.97
C PHE A 10 -29.95 56.02 11.04
N THR A 11 -30.56 55.78 9.89
CA THR A 11 -31.96 55.33 9.83
C THR A 11 -32.05 53.86 10.24
N ILE A 12 -33.15 53.48 10.91
CA ILE A 12 -33.38 52.07 11.28
C ILE A 12 -33.42 51.18 10.04
N ILE A 13 -33.92 51.69 8.92
CA ILE A 13 -33.97 50.95 7.65
C ILE A 13 -32.58 50.63 7.09
N GLU A 14 -31.61 51.53 7.26
CA GLU A 14 -30.22 51.30 6.84
C GLU A 14 -29.55 50.20 7.69
N LEU A 15 -29.82 50.20 9.00
CA LEU A 15 -29.36 49.12 9.87
C LEU A 15 -29.98 47.77 9.46
N MET A 16 -31.27 47.74 9.08
CA MET A 16 -31.93 46.51 8.61
C MET A 16 -31.34 45.97 7.30
N ILE A 17 -30.99 46.83 6.35
CA ILE A 17 -30.37 46.39 5.09
C ILE A 17 -28.96 45.84 5.35
N VAL A 18 -28.18 46.49 6.23
CA VAL A 18 -26.82 46.05 6.56
C VAL A 18 -26.80 44.66 7.20
N ILE A 19 -27.70 44.39 8.16
CA ILE A 19 -27.76 43.05 8.78
C ILE A 19 -28.19 41.96 7.81
N VAL A 20 -29.08 42.26 6.85
CA VAL A 20 -29.49 41.30 5.80
C VAL A 20 -28.33 41.02 4.85
N ILE A 21 -27.58 42.05 4.45
CA ILE A 21 -26.39 41.88 3.59
C ILE A 21 -25.31 41.10 4.32
N ILE A 22 -25.07 41.36 5.61
CA ILE A 22 -24.10 40.59 6.40
C ILE A 22 -24.55 39.13 6.54
N ALA A 23 -25.84 38.87 6.81
CA ALA A 23 -26.37 37.51 6.88
C ALA A 23 -26.23 36.75 5.55
N LEU A 24 -26.52 37.41 4.42
CA LEU A 24 -26.33 36.85 3.08
C LEU A 24 -24.85 36.66 2.72
N ALA A 25 -23.99 37.60 3.09
CA ALA A 25 -22.55 37.52 2.84
C ALA A 25 -21.93 36.39 3.65
N LEU A 26 -22.28 36.25 4.93
CA LEU A 26 -21.83 35.15 5.78
C LEU A 26 -22.38 33.81 5.30
N GLY A 27 -23.64 33.75 4.86
CA GLY A 27 -24.24 32.55 4.27
C GLY A 27 -23.62 32.14 2.92
N GLY A 28 -23.19 33.11 2.11
CA GLY A 28 -22.61 32.85 0.78
C GLY A 28 -21.18 32.29 0.81
N VAL A 29 -20.39 32.61 1.84
CA VAL A 29 -18.98 32.14 1.95
C VAL A 29 -18.89 30.62 2.14
N ALA A 30 -19.86 30.01 2.83
CA ALA A 30 -19.87 28.57 3.08
C ALA A 30 -20.01 27.73 1.78
N LEU A 31 -20.66 28.27 0.75
CA LEU A 31 -20.90 27.57 -0.52
C LEU A 31 -19.78 27.78 -1.55
N GLY A 32 -18.85 28.72 -1.31
CA GLY A 32 -17.82 29.10 -2.28
C GLY A 32 -16.58 28.20 -2.31
N LEU A 33 -16.37 27.35 -1.30
CA LEU A 33 -15.12 26.60 -1.10
C LEU A 33 -15.11 25.19 -1.74
N GLY A 34 -16.22 24.73 -2.32
CA GLY A 34 -16.35 23.37 -2.89
C GLY A 34 -15.81 23.16 -4.32
N THR A 35 -15.16 24.15 -4.93
CA THR A 35 -14.91 24.14 -6.40
C THR A 35 -13.52 23.66 -6.84
N SER A 36 -12.58 23.39 -5.92
CA SER A 36 -11.19 23.02 -6.29
C SER A 36 -10.90 21.52 -6.34
N THR A 37 -11.88 20.68 -6.03
CA THR A 37 -11.74 19.24 -5.83
C THR A 37 -11.30 18.49 -7.11
N ARG A 38 -11.91 18.78 -8.26
CA ARG A 38 -11.57 18.11 -9.55
C ARG A 38 -10.15 18.39 -10.04
N SER A 39 -9.64 19.61 -9.82
CA SER A 39 -8.29 19.99 -10.25
C SER A 39 -7.22 19.30 -9.40
N GLN A 40 -7.48 19.18 -8.09
CA GLN A 40 -6.61 18.47 -7.15
C GLN A 40 -6.51 16.99 -7.50
N LEU A 41 -7.65 16.30 -7.72
CA LEU A 41 -7.66 14.90 -8.14
C LEU A 41 -6.86 14.67 -9.42
N ARG A 42 -7.07 15.51 -10.44
CA ARG A 42 -6.30 15.45 -11.69
C ARG A 42 -4.79 15.64 -11.45
N SER A 43 -4.40 16.60 -10.61
CA SER A 43 -2.99 16.83 -10.27
C SER A 43 -2.38 15.64 -9.53
N SER A 44 -3.12 15.02 -8.61
CA SER A 44 -2.70 13.83 -7.87
C SER A 44 -2.50 12.64 -8.82
N ALA A 45 -3.44 12.41 -9.76
CA ALA A 45 -3.30 11.39 -10.78
C ALA A 45 -2.06 11.62 -11.68
N TRP A 46 -1.79 12.86 -12.10
CA TRP A 46 -0.56 13.17 -12.83
C TRP A 46 0.71 12.95 -11.99
N THR A 47 0.64 13.18 -10.68
CA THR A 47 1.78 12.95 -9.78
C THR A 47 2.12 11.45 -9.73
N LEU A 48 1.13 10.59 -9.52
CA LEU A 48 1.29 9.13 -9.58
C LEU A 48 1.80 8.68 -10.96
N ALA A 49 1.16 9.13 -12.04
CA ALA A 49 1.59 8.77 -13.40
C ALA A 49 3.05 9.17 -13.69
N SER A 50 3.47 10.35 -13.20
CA SER A 50 4.86 10.80 -13.34
C SER A 50 5.82 9.97 -12.50
N ALA A 51 5.42 9.56 -11.30
CA ALA A 51 6.20 8.73 -10.40
C ALA A 51 6.41 7.33 -11.00
N SER A 52 5.35 6.67 -11.46
CA SER A 52 5.41 5.37 -12.14
C SER A 52 6.30 5.43 -13.38
N ARG A 53 6.17 6.46 -14.21
CA ARG A 53 7.00 6.62 -15.41
C ARG A 53 8.48 6.83 -15.07
N TYR A 54 8.77 7.65 -14.07
CA TYR A 54 10.14 7.86 -13.61
C TYR A 54 10.71 6.56 -13.01
N ALA A 55 9.93 5.84 -12.20
CA ALA A 55 10.33 4.55 -11.63
C ALA A 55 10.65 3.51 -12.71
N PHE A 56 9.81 3.39 -13.74
CA PHE A 56 10.08 2.54 -14.90
C PHE A 56 11.38 2.91 -15.63
N ALA A 57 11.55 4.21 -15.97
CA ALA A 57 12.75 4.68 -16.64
C ALA A 57 14.02 4.49 -15.78
N ARG A 58 13.90 4.67 -14.46
CA ARG A 58 14.95 4.44 -13.47
C ARG A 58 15.34 2.97 -13.42
N ALA A 59 14.37 2.06 -13.32
CA ALA A 59 14.62 0.63 -13.26
C ALA A 59 15.37 0.12 -14.49
N VAL A 60 14.91 0.53 -15.69
CA VAL A 60 15.54 0.16 -16.96
C VAL A 60 16.94 0.77 -17.11
N SER A 61 17.13 2.03 -16.72
CA SER A 61 18.42 2.72 -16.91
C SER A 61 19.50 2.30 -15.92
N ARG A 62 19.13 1.98 -14.68
CA ARG A 62 20.08 1.56 -13.63
C ARG A 62 20.25 0.05 -13.52
N GLY A 63 19.36 -0.73 -14.13
CA GLY A 63 19.38 -2.19 -13.99
C GLY A 63 18.99 -2.66 -12.59
N THR A 64 18.27 -1.82 -11.83
CA THR A 64 17.81 -2.10 -10.47
C THR A 64 16.29 -2.24 -10.43
N THR A 65 15.77 -2.97 -9.45
CA THR A 65 14.33 -3.01 -9.18
C THR A 65 13.93 -1.74 -8.43
N VAL A 66 12.92 -1.04 -8.93
CA VAL A 66 12.36 0.15 -8.27
C VAL A 66 10.95 -0.18 -7.80
N ARG A 67 10.58 0.23 -6.60
CA ARG A 67 9.20 0.17 -6.12
C ARG A 67 8.65 1.57 -5.88
N LEU A 68 7.43 1.81 -6.38
CA LEU A 68 6.61 2.95 -5.97
C LEU A 68 5.88 2.55 -4.70
N VAL A 69 6.20 3.22 -3.60
CA VAL A 69 5.53 3.05 -2.32
C VAL A 69 4.42 4.09 -2.25
N ILE A 70 3.20 3.63 -2.01
CA ILE A 70 2.01 4.44 -1.86
C ILE A 70 1.52 4.22 -0.43
N ASP A 71 1.51 5.28 0.36
CA ASP A 71 0.95 5.29 1.71
C ASP A 71 -0.51 5.78 1.58
N LEU A 72 -1.45 4.84 1.69
CA LEU A 72 -2.88 5.10 1.55
C LEU A 72 -3.41 5.91 2.73
N ASP A 73 -2.85 5.70 3.91
CA ASP A 73 -3.26 6.34 5.16
C ASP A 73 -2.88 7.83 5.17
N ASN A 74 -1.63 8.13 4.81
CA ASN A 74 -1.09 9.48 4.80
C ASN A 74 -1.30 10.21 3.46
N GLY A 75 -1.65 9.47 2.40
CA GLY A 75 -1.80 10.01 1.05
C GLY A 75 -0.47 10.52 0.50
N THR A 76 0.61 9.77 0.73
CA THR A 76 1.95 10.09 0.26
C THR A 76 2.45 9.02 -0.69
N LEU A 77 3.42 9.40 -1.53
CA LEU A 77 4.09 8.46 -2.41
C LEU A 77 5.58 8.75 -2.44
N GLN A 78 6.38 7.69 -2.55
CA GLN A 78 7.84 7.76 -2.64
C GLN A 78 8.37 6.63 -3.51
N LEU A 79 9.61 6.74 -3.96
CA LEU A 79 10.27 5.70 -4.74
C LEU A 79 11.46 5.14 -3.99
N GLN A 80 11.59 3.82 -4.01
CA GLN A 80 12.72 3.13 -3.42
C GLN A 80 13.35 2.19 -4.46
N GLU A 81 14.64 1.95 -4.37
CA GLU A 81 15.38 1.08 -5.27
C GLU A 81 16.13 -0.03 -4.52
N THR A 82 16.29 -1.18 -5.18
CA THR A 82 17.14 -2.26 -4.70
C THR A 82 17.92 -2.86 -5.85
N THR A 83 19.15 -3.28 -5.56
CA THR A 83 19.99 -4.02 -6.52
C THR A 83 19.76 -5.53 -6.40
N ALA A 84 19.15 -5.98 -5.31
CA ALA A 84 18.90 -7.39 -5.09
C ALA A 84 17.75 -7.90 -5.98
N ARG A 85 17.82 -9.19 -6.31
CA ARG A 85 16.76 -9.84 -7.08
C ARG A 85 15.52 -9.95 -6.21
N LEU A 86 14.40 -9.48 -6.74
CA LEU A 86 13.11 -9.56 -6.08
C LEU A 86 12.33 -10.73 -6.66
N VAL A 87 11.85 -11.60 -5.79
CA VAL A 87 10.76 -12.53 -6.10
C VAL A 87 9.50 -12.03 -5.39
N LEU A 88 8.43 -11.84 -6.15
CA LEU A 88 7.14 -11.45 -5.61
C LEU A 88 6.36 -12.69 -5.22
N ASN A 89 5.89 -12.73 -3.97
CA ASN A 89 5.00 -13.76 -3.49
C ASN A 89 3.56 -13.25 -3.61
N ARG A 90 2.67 -14.04 -4.23
CA ARG A 90 1.25 -13.72 -4.40
C ARG A 90 0.48 -13.61 -3.06
N GLN A 91 1.07 -14.06 -1.96
CA GLN A 91 0.46 -13.98 -0.63
C GLN A 91 1.10 -12.90 0.26
N ASP A 92 2.01 -12.09 -0.29
CA ASP A 92 2.68 -11.03 0.46
C ASP A 92 1.97 -9.70 0.21
N GLU A 93 0.92 -9.43 0.97
CA GLU A 93 0.05 -8.25 0.86
C GLU A 93 0.81 -6.92 1.07
N THR A 94 1.94 -6.96 1.78
CA THR A 94 2.75 -5.77 2.08
C THR A 94 4.01 -5.70 1.22
N GLY A 95 4.36 -6.70 0.41
CA GLY A 95 5.58 -6.66 -0.41
C GLY A 95 6.89 -6.35 0.35
N GLU A 96 6.89 -6.43 1.67
CA GLU A 96 8.06 -6.16 2.50
C GLU A 96 8.93 -7.41 2.66
N GLY A 97 8.45 -8.57 2.20
CA GLY A 97 8.86 -9.85 2.77
C GLY A 97 8.44 -9.90 4.24
N THR A 98 8.38 -11.08 4.83
CA THR A 98 8.09 -11.21 6.26
C THR A 98 9.05 -10.32 7.07
N GLN A 99 8.52 -9.25 7.69
CA GLN A 99 9.32 -8.16 8.25
C GLN A 99 10.34 -8.67 9.28
N ARG A 100 11.53 -8.05 9.28
CA ARG A 100 12.59 -8.27 10.28
C ARG A 100 12.14 -8.04 11.74
N GLN A 101 11.09 -7.27 11.99
CA GLN A 101 10.63 -6.96 13.35
C GLN A 101 9.73 -8.03 13.98
N ASP A 102 9.13 -8.92 13.18
CA ASP A 102 8.36 -10.05 13.69
C ASP A 102 9.23 -11.30 13.96
N LEU A 103 10.54 -11.21 13.66
CA LEU A 103 11.53 -12.27 13.79
C LEU A 103 12.73 -11.87 14.66
N ASP A 104 12.53 -10.99 15.64
CA ASP A 104 13.50 -10.83 16.75
C ASP A 104 13.45 -12.09 17.62
N VAL A 105 14.14 -13.12 17.15
CA VAL A 105 14.48 -14.30 17.93
C VAL A 105 15.55 -13.87 18.91
N GLU A 106 15.15 -13.64 20.16
CA GLU A 106 16.11 -13.49 21.25
C GLU A 106 16.81 -14.84 21.44
N LEU A 107 18.11 -14.87 21.13
CA LEU A 107 18.99 -16.01 21.36
C LEU A 107 19.71 -15.79 22.68
N ASP A 108 19.76 -16.82 23.53
CA ASP A 108 20.61 -16.79 24.71
C ASP A 108 22.10 -16.76 24.32
N ALA A 109 22.98 -16.55 25.30
CA ALA A 109 24.43 -16.47 25.09
C ALA A 109 25.03 -17.78 24.50
N ASP A 110 24.27 -18.88 24.53
CA ASP A 110 24.66 -20.19 24.02
C ASP A 110 24.01 -20.51 22.65
N GLY A 111 23.19 -19.59 22.11
CA GLY A 111 22.57 -19.69 20.79
C GLY A 111 21.20 -20.37 20.75
N ASN A 112 20.50 -20.53 21.88
CA ASN A 112 19.15 -21.10 21.94
C ASN A 112 18.05 -20.04 22.00
N LEU A 113 16.88 -20.36 21.47
CA LEU A 113 15.70 -19.49 21.40
C LEU A 113 15.08 -19.27 22.79
N VAL A 114 14.88 -18.01 23.21
CA VAL A 114 14.53 -17.66 24.61
C VAL A 114 13.02 -17.69 24.91
N ASP A 115 12.12 -17.53 23.94
CA ASP A 115 10.66 -17.58 24.17
C ASP A 115 9.94 -18.56 23.23
N ALA A 116 9.84 -19.81 23.66
CA ALA A 116 9.21 -20.90 22.91
C ALA A 116 7.79 -21.25 23.41
N SER A 117 7.07 -20.35 24.08
CA SER A 117 5.72 -20.69 24.53
C SER A 117 4.70 -20.60 23.37
N LEU A 118 4.09 -21.74 23.03
CA LEU A 118 3.08 -21.87 21.96
C LEU A 118 1.91 -20.87 22.12
N SER A 119 1.61 -20.50 23.37
CA SER A 119 0.60 -19.52 23.74
C SER A 119 0.94 -18.12 23.24
N GLY A 120 2.22 -17.72 23.32
CA GLY A 120 2.71 -16.45 22.78
C GLY A 120 2.64 -16.41 21.25
N ARG A 121 2.86 -17.56 20.60
CA ARG A 121 2.77 -17.70 19.13
C ARG A 121 1.32 -17.59 18.63
N LEU A 122 0.36 -18.20 19.33
CA LEU A 122 -1.07 -18.18 18.95
C LEU A 122 -1.74 -16.82 19.19
N GLY A 123 -1.29 -16.06 20.19
CA GLY A 123 -1.81 -14.71 20.43
C GLY A 123 -1.40 -13.66 19.39
N ARG A 124 -0.32 -13.91 18.64
CA ARG A 124 0.26 -12.99 17.65
C ARG A 124 -0.25 -13.20 16.22
N ILE A 125 -0.83 -14.36 15.91
CA ILE A 125 -1.27 -14.73 14.55
C ILE A 125 -2.63 -14.11 14.16
N GLY A 126 -3.30 -13.38 15.07
CA GLY A 126 -4.58 -12.73 14.76
C GLY A 126 -5.74 -13.72 14.63
N SER A 127 -6.95 -13.25 14.96
CA SER A 127 -8.15 -14.10 15.05
C SER A 127 -8.74 -14.53 13.69
N SER A 128 -8.08 -14.26 12.57
CA SER A 128 -8.57 -14.60 11.22
C SER A 128 -8.27 -16.04 10.81
N ILE A 129 -7.33 -16.73 11.47
CA ILE A 129 -6.96 -18.12 11.13
C ILE A 129 -7.71 -19.16 12.00
N THR A 130 -8.40 -18.73 13.06
CA THR A 130 -9.03 -19.65 14.03
C THR A 130 -10.41 -20.20 13.61
N THR A 131 -11.02 -19.75 12.51
CA THR A 131 -12.40 -20.17 12.14
C THR A 131 -12.49 -21.52 11.41
N GLY A 132 -11.38 -22.17 11.06
CA GLY A 132 -11.39 -23.45 10.35
C GLY A 132 -11.21 -24.72 11.20
N PHE A 133 -10.86 -24.60 12.48
CA PHE A 133 -10.42 -25.75 13.28
C PHE A 133 -11.60 -26.46 13.97
N SER A 134 -12.25 -27.37 13.26
CA SER A 134 -13.06 -28.41 13.92
C SER A 134 -12.15 -29.55 14.35
N SER A 135 -11.96 -29.70 15.66
CA SER A 135 -11.17 -30.76 16.26
C SER A 135 -11.91 -32.10 16.19
N SER A 136 -11.52 -33.00 15.31
CA SER A 136 -11.82 -34.43 15.48
C SER A 136 -10.78 -35.02 16.43
N THR A 137 -11.23 -35.26 17.67
CA THR A 137 -10.44 -35.90 18.73
C THR A 137 -10.03 -37.31 18.33
N SER A 138 -8.73 -37.57 18.21
CA SER A 138 -8.19 -38.92 18.36
C SER A 138 -6.97 -38.90 19.28
N THR A 139 -7.01 -39.79 20.26
CA THR A 139 -6.09 -39.92 21.39
C THR A 139 -4.76 -40.49 20.90
N ALA A 140 -3.71 -39.67 20.82
CA ALA A 140 -2.35 -40.13 20.52
C ALA A 140 -1.51 -40.18 21.81
N SER A 141 -0.87 -41.32 22.05
CA SER A 141 -0.29 -41.73 23.34
C SER A 141 1.24 -41.70 23.39
N SER A 142 1.91 -40.96 22.52
CA SER A 142 3.35 -40.77 22.58
C SER A 142 3.74 -39.37 22.08
N SER A 143 4.71 -38.73 22.75
CA SER A 143 5.22 -37.39 22.40
C SER A 143 5.95 -37.34 21.06
N ASP A 144 6.46 -38.48 20.58
CA ASP A 144 7.17 -38.61 19.31
C ASP A 144 6.21 -38.66 18.10
N ASP A 145 5.01 -39.23 18.29
CA ASP A 145 3.96 -39.20 17.25
C ASP A 145 3.38 -37.79 17.07
N LEU A 146 3.32 -36.97 18.14
CA LEU A 146 2.82 -35.61 18.04
C LEU A 146 3.78 -34.69 17.28
N LEU A 147 5.09 -34.84 17.44
CA LEU A 147 6.07 -34.09 16.63
C LEU A 147 5.95 -34.45 15.15
N THR A 148 5.73 -35.72 14.83
CA THR A 148 5.57 -36.19 13.44
C THR A 148 4.25 -35.72 12.83
N GLN A 149 3.18 -35.62 13.64
CA GLN A 149 1.87 -35.14 13.20
C GLN A 149 1.79 -33.60 13.13
N ILE A 150 2.49 -32.88 14.01
CA ILE A 150 2.61 -31.41 14.00
C ILE A 150 3.56 -30.96 12.88
N LEU A 151 4.70 -31.62 12.66
CA LEU A 151 5.59 -31.36 11.52
C LEU A 151 4.96 -31.79 10.19
N GLY A 152 4.11 -32.83 10.20
CA GLY A 152 3.35 -33.27 9.03
C GLY A 152 2.13 -32.40 8.70
N ALA A 153 1.57 -31.67 9.68
CA ALA A 153 0.38 -30.83 9.50
C ALA A 153 0.68 -29.32 9.46
N ALA A 154 1.83 -28.89 9.98
CA ALA A 154 2.28 -27.49 9.91
C ALA A 154 3.22 -27.29 8.71
N ALA A 155 2.75 -27.64 7.52
CA ALA A 155 3.23 -26.96 6.32
C ALA A 155 2.71 -25.52 6.37
N VAL A 156 3.31 -24.67 7.20
CA VAL A 156 3.34 -23.24 6.91
C VAL A 156 4.01 -23.20 5.55
N GLN A 157 3.23 -22.95 4.49
CA GLN A 157 3.77 -22.74 3.15
C GLN A 157 4.52 -21.41 3.16
N GLY A 158 5.66 -21.38 3.87
CA GLY A 158 6.62 -20.30 3.75
C GLY A 158 7.05 -20.28 2.30
N PHE A 159 7.07 -19.08 1.70
CA PHE A 159 7.60 -18.88 0.37
C PHE A 159 9.10 -19.23 0.38
N THR A 160 9.42 -20.48 0.03
CA THR A 160 10.79 -20.93 -0.20
C THR A 160 11.26 -20.40 -1.53
N ASP A 161 12.37 -19.66 -1.52
CA ASP A 161 12.98 -19.14 -2.74
C ASP A 161 13.34 -20.30 -3.69
N PRO A 162 12.78 -20.34 -4.92
CA PRO A 162 13.05 -21.41 -5.88
C PRO A 162 14.53 -21.47 -6.31
N TYR A 163 15.27 -20.37 -6.17
CA TYR A 163 16.71 -20.34 -6.44
C TYR A 163 17.53 -21.05 -5.36
N PHE A 164 17.10 -20.99 -4.09
CA PHE A 164 17.73 -21.74 -3.00
C PHE A 164 17.44 -23.23 -3.10
N GLN A 165 16.25 -23.63 -3.55
CA GLN A 165 15.94 -25.04 -3.84
C GLN A 165 16.86 -25.62 -4.93
N MET A 166 17.30 -24.82 -5.91
CA MET A 166 18.25 -25.25 -6.94
C MET A 166 19.70 -25.29 -6.46
N LEU A 167 20.06 -24.54 -5.42
CA LEU A 167 21.39 -24.54 -4.80
C LEU A 167 21.58 -25.68 -3.79
N ASP A 168 20.53 -26.47 -3.51
CA ASP A 168 20.54 -27.50 -2.48
C ASP A 168 21.24 -28.81 -2.93
N GLY A 169 22.56 -28.70 -3.10
CA GLY A 169 23.50 -29.65 -2.50
C GLY A 169 24.07 -29.12 -1.17
N ALA A 170 23.45 -28.08 -0.61
CA ALA A 170 23.90 -27.35 0.56
C ALA A 170 23.06 -27.77 1.77
N THR A 171 23.40 -28.94 2.33
CA THR A 171 23.02 -29.49 3.64
C THR A 171 22.16 -28.56 4.51
N THR A 172 20.89 -28.41 4.18
CA THR A 172 19.92 -27.82 5.10
C THR A 172 19.54 -28.93 6.07
N ALA A 173 19.69 -28.69 7.38
CA ALA A 173 19.32 -29.67 8.39
C ALA A 173 17.87 -30.12 8.15
N PRO A 174 17.55 -31.42 8.19
CA PRO A 174 16.20 -31.91 7.95
C PRO A 174 15.23 -31.22 8.93
N GLY A 175 14.35 -30.37 8.40
CA GLY A 175 13.38 -29.58 9.17
C GLY A 175 13.63 -28.06 9.23
N ALA A 176 14.70 -27.51 8.62
CA ALA A 176 14.90 -26.06 8.58
C ALA A 176 14.07 -25.42 7.45
N THR A 177 13.01 -24.70 7.80
CA THR A 177 12.29 -23.82 6.86
C THR A 177 13.13 -22.57 6.59
N VAL A 178 13.66 -22.44 5.38
CA VAL A 178 14.36 -21.23 4.92
C VAL A 178 13.31 -20.21 4.51
N PHE A 179 13.15 -19.14 5.29
CA PHE A 179 12.28 -18.03 4.95
C PHE A 179 12.98 -17.08 3.99
N TYR A 180 12.31 -16.73 2.90
CA TYR A 180 12.77 -15.66 2.02
C TYR A 180 12.66 -14.32 2.76
N MET A 181 13.82 -13.73 3.06
CA MET A 181 13.91 -12.35 3.51
C MET A 181 13.94 -11.48 2.26
N GLY A 182 12.88 -10.71 2.04
CA GLY A 182 12.79 -9.79 0.92
C GLY A 182 14.01 -8.86 0.85
N PRO A 183 14.38 -8.38 -0.35
CA PRO A 183 15.51 -7.49 -0.50
C PRO A 183 15.26 -6.16 0.22
N THR A 184 16.31 -5.57 0.79
CA THR A 184 16.21 -4.22 1.34
C THR A 184 16.08 -3.20 0.21
N PHE A 185 15.15 -2.27 0.37
CA PHE A 185 14.93 -1.15 -0.53
C PHE A 185 15.45 0.14 0.10
N GLU A 186 16.19 0.92 -0.68
CA GLU A 186 16.76 2.20 -0.28
C GLU A 186 15.98 3.36 -0.92
N LEU A 187 15.85 4.48 -0.23
CA LEU A 187 15.16 5.65 -0.75
C LEU A 187 15.91 6.26 -1.95
N ILE A 188 15.17 6.63 -3.00
CA ILE A 188 15.74 7.41 -4.11
C ILE A 188 15.80 8.89 -3.71
N GLU A 189 16.99 9.37 -3.35
CA GLU A 189 17.25 10.74 -2.87
C GLU A 189 17.02 11.86 -3.90
N GLU A 190 16.77 11.52 -5.16
CA GLU A 190 16.47 12.52 -6.19
C GLU A 190 15.07 13.11 -5.99
N SER A 191 14.84 14.34 -6.48
CA SER A 191 13.58 15.06 -6.25
C SER A 191 12.32 14.31 -6.69
N GLN A 192 12.44 13.41 -7.67
CA GLN A 192 11.34 12.56 -8.15
C GLN A 192 11.10 11.31 -7.29
N GLY A 193 12.12 10.88 -6.52
CA GLY A 193 12.06 9.71 -5.65
C GLY A 193 11.69 10.02 -4.20
N LYS A 194 11.93 11.25 -3.74
CA LYS A 194 11.51 11.69 -2.41
C LYS A 194 9.99 11.63 -2.23
N GLU A 195 9.60 11.53 -0.96
CA GLU A 195 8.22 11.55 -0.54
C GLU A 195 7.49 12.80 -1.03
N ARG A 196 6.30 12.58 -1.60
CA ARG A 196 5.41 13.63 -2.10
C ARG A 196 3.99 13.34 -1.66
N ARG A 197 3.34 14.36 -1.11
CA ARG A 197 1.93 14.30 -0.72
C ARG A 197 1.00 14.54 -1.91
N LEU A 198 -0.09 13.78 -1.97
CA LEU A 198 -1.19 14.03 -2.89
C LEU A 198 -1.83 15.40 -2.62
N LYS A 199 -2.46 15.99 -3.64
CA LYS A 199 -2.94 17.38 -3.56
C LYS A 199 -4.28 17.47 -2.84
N GLY A 200 -4.37 18.42 -1.92
CA GLY A 200 -5.56 18.74 -1.14
C GLY A 200 -6.14 17.53 -0.42
N ASN A 201 -7.42 17.22 -0.66
CA ASN A 201 -8.12 16.12 0.04
C ASN A 201 -8.08 14.79 -0.71
N THR A 202 -7.31 14.70 -1.79
CA THR A 202 -7.23 13.47 -2.60
C THR A 202 -6.69 12.30 -1.78
N ARG A 203 -7.29 11.11 -1.91
CA ARG A 203 -6.85 9.87 -1.25
C ARG A 203 -6.74 8.74 -2.27
N VAL A 204 -5.81 7.83 -2.05
CA VAL A 204 -5.81 6.54 -2.74
C VAL A 204 -6.83 5.66 -2.04
N GLN A 205 -7.76 5.09 -2.79
CA GLN A 205 -8.86 4.28 -2.26
C GLN A 205 -8.53 2.80 -2.31
N ARG A 206 -8.04 2.32 -3.46
CA ARG A 206 -7.74 0.92 -3.73
C ARG A 206 -6.53 0.80 -4.64
N VAL A 207 -5.69 -0.20 -4.39
CA VAL A 207 -4.60 -0.59 -5.29
C VAL A 207 -4.72 -2.06 -5.62
N PHE A 208 -4.87 -2.39 -6.90
CA PHE A 208 -4.91 -3.74 -7.41
C PHE A 208 -3.59 -4.05 -8.07
N SER A 209 -2.93 -5.11 -7.63
CA SER A 209 -1.64 -5.54 -8.15
C SER A 209 -1.61 -7.07 -8.22
N PRO A 210 -0.89 -7.68 -9.18
CA PRO A 210 -0.88 -9.14 -9.34
C PRO A 210 -0.25 -9.89 -8.15
N HIS A 211 0.58 -9.23 -7.35
CA HIS A 211 1.18 -9.84 -6.15
C HIS A 211 0.24 -9.85 -4.94
N ALA A 212 -0.84 -9.08 -4.95
CA ALA A 212 -1.81 -9.03 -3.86
C ALA A 212 -3.12 -9.72 -4.31
N PRO A 213 -3.64 -10.71 -3.56
CA PRO A 213 -4.85 -11.45 -3.95
C PRO A 213 -6.12 -10.62 -3.72
N GLN A 214 -6.03 -9.54 -2.95
CA GLN A 214 -7.10 -8.61 -2.66
C GLN A 214 -6.60 -7.18 -2.90
N PRO A 215 -7.49 -6.23 -3.25
CA PRO A 215 -7.12 -4.84 -3.35
C PRO A 215 -6.63 -4.31 -2.00
N ILE A 216 -5.52 -3.58 -2.03
CA ILE A 216 -4.99 -2.89 -0.84
C ILE A 216 -5.80 -1.61 -0.64
N GLU A 217 -6.43 -1.48 0.52
CA GLU A 217 -7.35 -0.39 0.88
C GLU A 217 -6.79 0.53 1.97
N ASP A 218 -5.81 0.06 2.74
CA ASP A 218 -5.15 0.80 3.82
C ASP A 218 -3.64 0.53 3.85
N GLY A 219 -2.92 1.28 4.69
CA GLY A 219 -1.50 1.08 4.90
C GLY A 219 -0.67 1.39 3.66
N MET A 220 0.20 0.45 3.29
CA MET A 220 1.21 0.62 2.24
C MET A 220 0.92 -0.30 1.06
N ALA A 221 0.78 0.28 -0.12
CA ALA A 221 0.77 -0.46 -1.37
C ALA A 221 2.08 -0.25 -2.14
N PHE A 222 2.52 -1.29 -2.82
CA PHE A 222 3.76 -1.29 -3.59
C PHE A 222 3.46 -1.57 -5.05
N VAL A 223 4.18 -0.91 -5.96
CA VAL A 223 4.15 -1.22 -7.39
C VAL A 223 5.57 -1.42 -7.88
N TYR A 224 5.86 -2.60 -8.40
CA TYR A 224 7.22 -3.00 -8.77
C TYR A 224 7.53 -2.76 -10.25
N PHE A 225 8.67 -2.13 -10.49
CA PHE A 225 9.25 -1.85 -11.80
C PHE A 225 10.59 -2.59 -11.92
N PHE A 226 10.69 -3.47 -12.90
CA PHE A 226 11.81 -4.38 -13.06
C PHE A 226 12.82 -3.89 -14.11
N PRO A 227 14.11 -4.20 -13.93
CA PRO A 227 15.16 -3.78 -14.85
C PRO A 227 15.01 -4.35 -16.27
N GLY A 228 14.25 -5.44 -16.43
CA GLY A 228 13.92 -6.02 -17.73
C GLY A 228 12.97 -5.18 -18.60
N GLY A 229 12.51 -4.03 -18.11
CA GLY A 229 11.52 -3.20 -18.82
C GLY A 229 10.09 -3.69 -18.65
N THR A 230 9.83 -4.42 -17.56
CA THR A 230 8.49 -4.84 -17.14
C THR A 230 8.10 -4.14 -15.84
N THR A 231 6.80 -4.08 -15.58
CA THR A 231 6.18 -3.62 -14.35
C THR A 231 4.94 -4.46 -14.12
N GLU A 232 4.40 -4.43 -12.91
CA GLU A 232 3.10 -5.03 -12.62
C GLU A 232 1.97 -4.26 -13.30
N HIS A 233 0.94 -4.97 -13.80
CA HIS A 233 -0.24 -4.35 -14.42
C HIS A 233 -1.16 -3.61 -13.43
N THR A 234 -0.66 -2.67 -12.65
CA THR A 234 -1.41 -2.18 -11.48
C THR A 234 -2.58 -1.25 -11.84
N PHE A 235 -3.71 -1.38 -11.15
CA PHE A 235 -4.79 -0.38 -11.13
C PHE A 235 -4.77 0.38 -9.80
N ILE A 236 -4.66 1.71 -9.85
CA ILE A 236 -4.65 2.58 -8.67
C ILE A 236 -5.87 3.48 -8.72
N GLN A 237 -6.81 3.28 -7.81
CA GLN A 237 -8.01 4.10 -7.68
C GLN A 237 -7.75 5.24 -6.70
N VAL A 238 -8.06 6.46 -7.14
CA VAL A 238 -7.82 7.69 -6.40
C VAL A 238 -9.11 8.48 -6.36
N ASN A 239 -9.56 8.87 -5.18
CA ASN A 239 -10.74 9.70 -4.99
C ASN A 239 -10.38 11.10 -4.50
N ASP A 240 -11.34 12.01 -4.59
CA ASP A 240 -11.17 13.41 -4.25
C ASP A 240 -11.42 13.77 -2.78
N GLY A 241 -11.63 12.75 -1.93
CA GLY A 241 -11.90 12.89 -0.51
C GLY A 241 -13.31 13.40 -0.18
N ASN A 242 -14.23 13.46 -1.15
CA ASN A 242 -15.64 13.71 -0.87
C ASN A 242 -16.31 12.42 -0.36
N GLU A 243 -16.98 12.49 0.79
CA GLU A 243 -17.62 11.33 1.42
C GLU A 243 -18.99 11.00 0.79
N ASP A 244 -19.73 12.01 0.31
CA ASP A 244 -21.10 11.83 -0.17
C ASP A 244 -21.15 11.25 -1.60
N GLU A 245 -20.40 11.88 -2.51
CA GLU A 245 -20.30 11.49 -3.92
C GLU A 245 -18.84 11.65 -4.39
N PRO A 246 -17.97 10.67 -4.10
CA PRO A 246 -16.56 10.73 -4.47
C PRO A 246 -16.38 10.70 -5.99
N MET A 247 -15.56 11.60 -6.51
CA MET A 247 -15.07 11.49 -7.88
C MET A 247 -13.85 10.57 -7.88
N VAL A 248 -13.93 9.44 -8.59
CA VAL A 248 -12.85 8.44 -8.64
C VAL A 248 -12.17 8.45 -10.01
N TYR A 249 -10.84 8.53 -10.00
CA TYR A 249 -9.99 8.29 -11.17
C TYR A 249 -9.25 6.97 -10.98
N THR A 250 -9.18 6.17 -12.04
CA THR A 250 -8.37 4.94 -12.04
C THR A 250 -7.15 5.13 -12.91
N LEU A 251 -5.97 4.89 -12.34
CA LEU A 251 -4.71 4.87 -13.07
C LEU A 251 -4.33 3.43 -13.35
N GLU A 252 -4.25 3.08 -14.63
CA GLU A 252 -3.83 1.76 -15.10
C GLU A 252 -2.37 1.83 -15.55
N VAL A 253 -1.50 1.07 -14.89
CA VAL A 253 -0.08 0.97 -15.19
C VAL A 253 0.13 -0.22 -16.12
N HIS A 254 0.54 0.00 -17.37
CA HIS A 254 0.73 -1.11 -18.31
C HIS A 254 2.04 -1.88 -18.08
N PRO A 255 1.99 -3.22 -18.07
CA PRO A 255 3.11 -4.06 -17.61
C PRO A 255 4.35 -3.99 -18.50
N LEU A 256 4.20 -3.87 -19.81
CA LEU A 256 5.32 -3.91 -20.76
C LEU A 256 5.93 -2.53 -21.08
N THR A 257 5.26 -1.45 -20.69
CA THR A 257 5.65 -0.11 -21.14
C THR A 257 5.81 0.90 -20.02
N GLY A 258 5.35 0.57 -18.80
CA GLY A 258 5.25 1.53 -17.70
C GLY A 258 4.37 2.74 -18.01
N LYS A 259 3.63 2.73 -19.13
CA LYS A 259 2.71 3.81 -19.49
C LYS A 259 1.51 3.75 -18.57
N VAL A 260 1.16 4.90 -18.03
CA VAL A 260 -0.03 5.05 -17.19
C VAL A 260 -1.17 5.63 -18.02
N ARG A 261 -2.28 4.90 -18.10
CA ARG A 261 -3.56 5.40 -18.62
C ARG A 261 -4.39 5.91 -17.46
N ILE A 262 -4.96 7.11 -17.61
CA ILE A 262 -5.80 7.73 -16.59
C ILE A 262 -7.24 7.68 -17.08
N HIS A 263 -8.05 6.89 -16.39
CA HIS A 263 -9.48 6.77 -16.58
C HIS A 263 -10.20 7.67 -15.58
N ARG A 264 -11.26 8.37 -16.02
CA ARG A 264 -12.00 9.31 -15.17
C ARG A 264 -13.25 8.68 -14.55
N GLU A 265 -13.12 7.41 -14.23
CA GLU A 265 -14.14 6.56 -13.67
C GLU A 265 -13.46 5.50 -12.81
N GLU A 266 -14.26 4.92 -11.92
CA GLU A 266 -13.87 3.75 -11.16
C GLU A 266 -13.88 2.54 -12.10
N ILE A 267 -12.72 1.91 -12.28
CA ILE A 267 -12.56 0.71 -13.08
C ILE A 267 -12.13 -0.40 -12.14
N GLU A 268 -12.91 -1.48 -12.16
CA GLU A 268 -12.50 -2.75 -11.57
C GLU A 268 -11.64 -3.52 -12.60
N PRO A 269 -10.50 -4.10 -12.21
CA PRO A 269 -9.73 -4.96 -13.11
C PRO A 269 -10.61 -6.12 -13.63
N PRO A 270 -10.41 -6.57 -14.88
CA PRO A 270 -11.16 -7.69 -15.43
C PRO A 270 -10.86 -8.99 -14.66
N HIS A 271 -11.76 -9.97 -14.68
CA HIS A 271 -11.64 -11.19 -13.85
C HIS A 271 -10.45 -12.09 -14.23
N ASP A 272 -9.94 -11.97 -15.46
CA ASP A 272 -8.77 -12.67 -16.02
C ASP A 272 -7.47 -11.86 -15.92
N TYR A 273 -7.52 -10.71 -15.22
CA TYR A 273 -6.38 -9.85 -14.91
C TYR A 273 -5.17 -10.60 -14.31
N GLU A 274 -5.42 -11.71 -13.62
CA GLU A 274 -4.39 -12.57 -13.02
C GLU A 274 -3.85 -13.66 -13.97
N GLU A 275 -4.62 -14.05 -15.00
CA GLU A 275 -4.29 -15.18 -15.90
C GLU A 275 -3.49 -14.72 -17.14
N GLU A 276 -3.74 -13.51 -17.65
CA GLU A 276 -3.01 -12.96 -18.81
C GLU A 276 -1.50 -12.78 -18.57
N GLU A 277 -1.05 -12.58 -17.32
CA GLU A 277 0.38 -12.47 -16.98
C GLU A 277 1.07 -13.85 -16.90
N ALA A 278 0.37 -14.92 -16.54
CA ALA A 278 0.98 -16.25 -16.37
C ALA A 278 1.37 -16.91 -17.70
N GLU A 279 0.71 -16.54 -18.81
CA GLU A 279 1.03 -17.05 -20.16
C GLU A 279 2.11 -16.22 -20.89
N ALA A 280 2.56 -15.11 -20.30
CA ALA A 280 3.50 -14.18 -20.94
C ALA A 280 4.99 -14.45 -20.62
N PHE A 281 5.31 -15.50 -19.85
CA PHE A 281 6.68 -15.85 -19.40
C PHE A 281 7.16 -17.23 -19.87
#